data_AF-A0A972BIV8-F1
#
_entry.id   AF-A0A972BIV8-F1
#
_cell.length_a   1.000
_cell.length_b   1.000
_cell.length_c   1.000
_cell.angle_alpha   90.00
_cell.angle_beta   90.00
_cell.angle_gamma   90.00
#
_symmetry.space_group_name_H-M   'P 1'
#
loop_
_entity.id
_entity.type
_entity.pdbx_description
1 polymer ?
#
loop_
_entity_poly.entity_id
_entity_poly.type
_entity_poly.pdbx_seq_one_letter_code
_entity_poly.pdbx_strand_id
1 'polypeptide(L)'
;MNTTVKMIVVLGLISAISAGLLAGVNMLTADTIKANSEKRLYETLAQVIEADEFEAQEGTEFPLWLAKTNGEVVGYVVRLTGHGYSSDGIDLLVGLDAQATVKGVLVFSHSETPGLGSKVAEQSYLAQFVGKGLDSAFVPGEDVDAISGATSSSMAVIGSVRKAVDFVGKYAGLTEETGIDFANIPDGEYVGKGRGFGGDITVKLTFAGGKLTALEIVSHNESPNVSDPAIENLPQAIIDQQTVEVDAVSGATMTSEGIIAAVKDALAEFSGEDEAPIDLDSLLPGKYTGTARGFSSDITVEVTVAAGKILDIVVVSQDDTPEIAGPALATLVEAIIEEQSLEVDLVSGATYSSEGLVAAVKNALRSDPVVDLSLLLDGNYTGEAEGFSRNPIRVSFTMKDGAISALKVMSHGDTPGLADDAFNDIIQSIESSQSLDVDLVSGATYSSQGMLEAIINAIKAGPGSGTGQ
;
A
#
# COMPACT_ATOMS: atom_id res chain seq x y z
N MET A 1 50.87 60.34 10.51
CA MET A 1 49.60 59.60 10.33
C MET A 1 49.02 59.33 11.71
N ASN A 2 47.77 59.74 11.96
CA ASN A 2 47.11 59.54 13.27
C ASN A 2 47.02 58.04 13.57
N THR A 3 47.28 57.61 14.81
CA THR A 3 47.40 56.18 15.19
C THR A 3 46.16 55.38 14.81
N THR A 4 44.98 56.01 14.88
CA THR A 4 43.70 55.45 14.44
C THR A 4 43.66 55.15 12.94
N VAL A 5 44.15 56.08 12.11
CA VAL A 5 44.21 55.90 10.65
C VAL A 5 45.17 54.78 10.28
N LYS A 6 46.29 54.65 11.00
CA LYS A 6 47.25 53.54 10.81
C LYS A 6 46.60 52.18 11.10
N MET A 7 45.84 52.06 12.18
CA MET A 7 45.17 50.81 12.54
C MET A 7 44.08 50.42 11.53
N ILE A 8 43.29 51.38 11.06
CA ILE A 8 42.25 51.14 10.04
C ILE A 8 42.88 50.63 8.74
N VAL A 9 43.95 51.28 8.26
CA VAL A 9 44.64 50.88 7.03
C VAL A 9 45.29 49.51 7.17
N VAL A 10 45.96 49.24 8.30
CA VAL A 10 46.60 47.93 8.55
C VAL A 10 45.57 46.81 8.64
N LEU A 11 44.45 47.02 9.34
CA LEU A 11 43.38 46.03 9.44
C LEU A 11 42.72 45.80 8.08
N GLY A 12 42.44 46.86 7.32
CA GLY A 12 41.89 46.75 5.97
C GLY A 12 42.79 45.97 5.01
N LEU A 13 44.11 46.19 5.10
CA LEU A 13 45.10 45.44 4.33
C LEU A 13 45.13 43.95 4.71
N ILE A 14 45.16 43.64 6.01
CA ILE A 14 45.15 42.25 6.49
C ILE A 14 43.86 41.55 6.07
N SER A 15 42.70 42.18 6.23
CA SER A 15 41.41 41.64 5.81
C SER A 15 41.36 41.41 4.29
N ALA A 16 41.87 42.34 3.49
CA ALA A 16 41.91 42.20 2.03
C ALA A 16 42.84 41.05 1.59
N ILE A 17 44.00 40.91 2.24
CA ILE A 17 44.93 39.80 1.98
C ILE A 17 44.30 38.46 2.38
N SER A 18 43.69 38.37 3.57
CA SER A 18 43.02 37.16 4.03
C SER A 18 41.85 36.76 3.14
N ALA A 19 41.02 37.71 2.73
CA ALA A 19 39.92 37.46 1.80
C ALA A 19 40.43 37.03 0.41
N GLY A 20 41.50 37.67 -0.09
CA GLY A 20 42.13 37.32 -1.36
C GLY A 20 42.75 35.92 -1.35
N LEU A 21 43.42 35.54 -0.24
CA LEU A 21 43.95 34.19 -0.06
C LEU A 21 42.84 33.15 0.03
N LEU A 22 41.78 33.42 0.79
CA LEU A 22 40.64 32.50 0.90
C LEU A 22 39.92 32.33 -0.43
N ALA A 23 39.70 33.43 -1.17
CA ALA A 23 39.09 33.39 -2.50
C ALA A 23 39.98 32.65 -3.51
N GLY A 24 41.29 32.88 -3.47
CA GLY A 24 42.26 32.19 -4.33
C GLY A 24 42.32 30.69 -4.04
N VAL A 25 42.33 30.29 -2.77
CA VAL A 25 42.24 28.88 -2.36
C VAL A 25 40.92 28.29 -2.84
N ASN A 26 39.79 28.94 -2.56
CA ASN A 26 38.46 28.47 -2.96
C ASN A 26 38.37 28.25 -4.49
N MET A 27 38.89 29.18 -5.29
CA MET A 27 38.87 29.09 -6.75
C MET A 27 39.76 27.95 -7.27
N LEU A 28 40.94 27.73 -6.69
CA LEU A 28 41.82 26.62 -7.07
C LEU A 28 41.25 25.26 -6.62
N THR A 29 40.50 25.22 -5.52
CA THR A 29 39.91 23.98 -5.00
C THR A 29 38.51 23.71 -5.54
N ALA A 30 37.84 24.68 -6.18
CA ALA A 30 36.44 24.58 -6.59
C ALA A 30 36.16 23.34 -7.45
N ASP A 31 36.96 23.11 -8.49
CA ASP A 31 36.77 21.97 -9.40
C ASP A 31 37.02 20.62 -8.69
N THR A 32 38.01 20.58 -7.77
CA THR A 32 38.30 19.39 -6.97
C THR A 32 37.22 19.13 -5.93
N ILE A 33 36.68 20.18 -5.30
CA ILE A 33 35.55 20.08 -4.36
C ILE A 33 34.33 19.58 -5.10
N LYS A 34 34.04 20.11 -6.28
CA LYS A 34 32.93 19.69 -7.12
C LYS A 34 33.06 18.22 -7.53
N ALA A 35 34.19 17.83 -8.11
CA ALA A 35 34.43 16.44 -8.52
C ALA A 35 34.37 15.46 -7.34
N ASN A 36 34.95 15.82 -6.19
CA ASN A 36 34.86 14.99 -4.98
C ASN A 36 33.44 14.93 -4.41
N SER A 37 32.65 16.01 -4.51
CA SER A 37 31.26 16.04 -4.06
C SER A 37 30.35 15.20 -4.96
N GLU A 38 30.53 15.26 -6.28
CA GLU A 38 29.79 14.43 -7.25
C GLU A 38 30.14 12.95 -7.07
N LYS A 39 31.42 12.62 -6.89
CA LYS A 39 31.84 11.24 -6.60
C LYS A 39 31.21 10.70 -5.31
N ARG A 40 31.21 11.50 -4.24
CA ARG A 40 30.58 11.11 -2.97
C ARG A 40 29.07 10.94 -3.11
N LEU A 41 28.41 11.82 -3.86
CA LEU A 41 27.00 11.71 -4.16
C LEU A 41 26.72 10.37 -4.87
N TYR A 42 27.48 10.08 -5.94
CA TYR A 42 27.36 8.82 -6.67
C TYR A 42 27.57 7.59 -5.77
N GLU A 43 28.65 7.57 -4.97
CA GLU A 43 28.92 6.49 -3.99
C GLU A 43 27.80 6.35 -2.94
N THR A 44 27.04 7.40 -2.68
CA THR A 44 25.89 7.37 -1.75
C THR A 44 24.63 6.85 -2.45
N LEU A 45 24.34 7.33 -3.66
CA LEU A 45 23.18 6.86 -4.46
C LEU A 45 23.31 5.36 -4.78
N ALA A 46 24.52 4.88 -5.07
CA ALA A 46 24.81 3.47 -5.33
C ALA A 46 24.58 2.54 -4.12
N GLN A 47 24.37 3.08 -2.91
CA GLN A 47 24.04 2.26 -1.73
C GLN A 47 22.58 1.82 -1.69
N VAL A 48 21.70 2.53 -2.41
CA VAL A 48 20.26 2.25 -2.38
C VAL A 48 19.75 1.58 -3.66
N ILE A 49 20.51 1.64 -4.76
CA ILE A 49 20.24 0.90 -6.00
C ILE A 49 21.53 0.67 -6.78
N GLU A 50 21.65 -0.49 -7.43
CA GLU A 50 22.79 -0.82 -8.29
C GLU A 50 22.60 -0.23 -9.69
N ALA A 51 23.51 0.65 -10.10
CA ALA A 51 23.51 1.29 -11.43
C ALA A 51 24.91 1.77 -11.83
N ASP A 52 25.14 1.92 -13.14
CA ASP A 52 26.38 2.44 -13.73
C ASP A 52 26.42 3.98 -13.73
N GLU A 53 25.28 4.64 -13.85
CA GLU A 53 25.16 6.09 -13.97
C GLU A 53 23.93 6.62 -13.21
N PHE A 54 24.02 7.83 -12.67
CA PHE A 54 22.90 8.55 -12.06
C PHE A 54 22.73 9.91 -12.73
N GLU A 55 21.56 10.16 -13.32
CA GLU A 55 21.23 11.42 -13.99
C GLU A 55 20.20 12.22 -13.18
N ALA A 56 20.61 13.36 -12.63
CA ALA A 56 19.72 14.24 -11.87
C ALA A 56 18.61 14.83 -12.75
N GLN A 57 17.39 14.87 -12.23
CA GLN A 57 16.23 15.49 -12.88
C GLN A 57 15.92 16.83 -12.22
N GLU A 58 15.69 17.86 -13.05
CA GLU A 58 15.31 19.20 -12.59
C GLU A 58 13.78 19.39 -12.67
N GLY A 59 13.23 20.24 -11.80
CA GLY A 59 11.82 20.63 -11.83
C GLY A 59 10.84 19.59 -11.27
N THR A 60 11.33 18.59 -10.55
CA THR A 60 10.54 17.57 -9.86
C THR A 60 10.16 18.01 -8.44
N GLU A 61 9.08 17.47 -7.87
CA GLU A 61 8.64 17.74 -6.48
C GLU A 61 9.77 17.43 -5.48
N PHE A 62 10.46 16.31 -5.69
CA PHE A 62 11.61 15.90 -4.90
C PHE A 62 12.87 15.80 -5.75
N PRO A 63 14.07 16.03 -5.16
CA PRO A 63 15.32 15.71 -5.83
C PRO A 63 15.33 14.24 -6.29
N LEU A 64 15.44 14.05 -7.60
CA LEU A 64 15.32 12.78 -8.28
C LEU A 64 16.55 12.50 -9.14
N TRP A 65 17.01 11.25 -9.15
CA TRP A 65 18.03 10.76 -10.05
C TRP A 65 17.53 9.53 -10.81
N LEU A 66 17.72 9.49 -12.12
CA LEU A 66 17.52 8.28 -12.93
C LEU A 66 18.74 7.38 -12.76
N ALA A 67 18.53 6.17 -12.27
CA ALA A 67 19.56 5.14 -12.17
C ALA A 67 19.64 4.37 -13.50
N LYS A 68 20.80 4.35 -14.14
CA LYS A 68 21.00 3.74 -15.46
C LYS A 68 22.06 2.66 -15.45
N THR A 69 21.81 1.58 -16.17
CA THR A 69 22.75 0.50 -16.42
C THR A 69 22.82 0.26 -17.93
N ASN A 70 24.03 0.24 -18.50
CA ASN A 70 24.23 0.17 -19.96
C ASN A 70 23.46 1.24 -20.78
N GLY A 71 23.16 2.40 -20.17
CA GLY A 71 22.42 3.49 -20.79
C GLY A 71 20.89 3.38 -20.73
N GLU A 72 20.35 2.29 -20.18
CA GLU A 72 18.91 2.11 -19.94
C GLU A 72 18.55 2.48 -18.50
N VAL A 73 17.38 3.08 -18.29
CA VAL A 73 16.88 3.41 -16.96
C VAL A 73 16.42 2.12 -16.28
N VAL A 74 17.12 1.74 -15.20
CA VAL A 74 16.80 0.56 -14.38
C VAL A 74 16.05 0.93 -13.10
N GLY A 75 15.99 2.22 -12.78
CA GLY A 75 15.28 2.71 -11.60
C GLY A 75 15.51 4.19 -11.32
N TYR A 76 15.20 4.57 -10.09
CA TYR A 76 15.11 5.93 -9.61
C TYR A 76 15.70 6.03 -8.20
N VAL A 77 16.29 7.16 -7.86
CA VAL A 77 16.63 7.49 -6.48
C VAL A 77 15.97 8.81 -6.11
N VAL A 78 15.22 8.81 -5.02
CA VAL A 78 14.50 9.99 -4.50
C VAL A 78 15.11 10.40 -3.18
N ARG A 79 15.33 11.71 -2.99
CA ARG A 79 15.71 12.27 -1.69
C ARG A 79 14.54 12.98 -1.03
N LEU A 80 14.26 12.63 0.22
CA LEU A 80 13.11 13.12 0.97
C LEU A 80 13.53 13.53 2.37
N THR A 81 12.76 14.40 3.02
CA THR A 81 12.96 14.74 4.43
C THR A 81 11.69 14.44 5.21
N GLY A 82 11.73 13.41 6.04
CA GLY A 82 10.66 13.06 6.96
C GLY A 82 10.78 13.84 8.28
N HIS A 83 9.68 14.30 8.84
CA HIS A 83 9.70 15.00 10.13
C HIS A 83 9.42 14.05 11.29
N GLY A 84 10.51 13.58 11.93
CA GLY A 84 10.47 12.78 13.15
C GLY A 84 10.27 13.61 14.42
N TYR A 85 10.87 13.16 15.53
CA TYR A 85 10.74 13.87 16.82
C TYR A 85 11.55 15.19 16.83
N SER A 86 12.69 15.23 16.13
CA SER A 86 13.51 16.43 16.02
C SER A 86 13.01 17.35 14.89
N SER A 87 13.20 18.66 15.08
CA SER A 87 12.81 19.69 14.10
C SER A 87 13.64 19.67 12.82
N ASP A 88 14.85 19.10 12.86
CA ASP A 88 15.78 19.12 11.73
C ASP A 88 15.42 18.09 10.65
N GLY A 89 14.51 17.16 10.96
CA GLY A 89 14.06 16.11 10.06
C GLY A 89 15.04 14.94 9.91
N ILE A 90 14.59 13.95 9.15
CA ILE A 90 15.29 12.71 8.80
C ILE A 90 15.43 12.73 7.28
N ASP A 91 16.65 12.98 6.82
CA ASP A 91 16.99 13.04 5.40
C ASP A 91 17.27 11.64 4.86
N LEU A 92 16.51 11.25 3.85
CA LEU A 92 16.40 9.89 3.35
C LEU A 92 16.73 9.84 1.86
N LEU A 93 17.42 8.79 1.45
CA LEU A 93 17.54 8.37 0.06
C LEU A 93 16.81 7.05 -0.10
N VAL A 94 15.91 6.98 -1.08
CA VAL A 94 15.14 5.78 -1.40
C VAL A 94 15.46 5.41 -2.84
N GLY A 95 16.05 4.24 -3.05
CA GLY A 95 16.29 3.66 -4.37
C GLY A 95 15.14 2.74 -4.75
N LEU A 96 14.56 2.96 -5.93
CA LEU A 96 13.42 2.20 -6.46
C LEU A 96 13.75 1.69 -7.87
N ASP A 97 13.27 0.52 -8.27
CA ASP A 97 13.39 0.08 -9.66
C ASP A 97 12.38 0.77 -10.59
N ALA A 98 12.42 0.37 -11.86
CA ALA A 98 11.52 0.86 -12.90
C ALA A 98 10.03 0.57 -12.64
N GLN A 99 9.69 -0.26 -11.65
CA GLN A 99 8.32 -0.59 -11.23
C GLN A 99 7.97 0.06 -9.88
N ALA A 100 8.73 1.07 -9.45
CA ALA A 100 8.58 1.73 -8.15
C ALA A 100 8.70 0.75 -6.95
N THR A 101 9.40 -0.38 -7.12
CA THR A 101 9.70 -1.29 -6.00
C THR A 101 11.00 -0.87 -5.33
N VAL A 102 10.96 -0.72 -4.01
CA VAL A 102 12.11 -0.28 -3.21
C VAL A 102 13.24 -1.32 -3.27
N LYS A 103 14.44 -0.88 -3.69
CA LYS A 103 15.69 -1.66 -3.67
C LYS A 103 16.56 -1.36 -2.47
N GLY A 104 16.42 -0.18 -1.89
CA GLY A 104 17.18 0.22 -0.72
C GLY A 104 16.73 1.55 -0.13
N VAL A 105 16.97 1.71 1.16
CA VAL A 105 16.71 2.96 1.88
C VAL A 105 17.96 3.29 2.69
N LEU A 106 18.34 4.57 2.69
CA LEU A 106 19.45 5.10 3.47
C LEU A 106 19.01 6.36 4.19
N VAL A 107 19.18 6.40 5.52
CA VAL A 107 19.12 7.65 6.27
C VAL A 107 20.46 8.36 6.12
N PHE A 108 20.47 9.44 5.34
CA PHE A 108 21.66 10.23 5.06
C PHE A 108 22.06 11.11 6.24
N SER A 109 21.08 11.74 6.90
CA SER A 109 21.31 12.55 8.10
C SER A 109 20.05 12.65 8.96
N HIS A 110 20.23 12.79 10.28
CA HIS A 110 19.14 13.00 11.22
C HIS A 110 19.65 13.63 12.53
N SER A 111 18.75 14.25 13.29
CA SER A 111 19.00 14.77 14.65
C SER A 111 18.17 14.06 15.73
N GLU A 112 17.62 12.89 15.42
CA GLU A 112 16.79 12.12 16.36
C GLU A 112 17.52 11.72 17.66
N THR A 113 16.75 11.56 18.74
CA THR A 113 17.26 11.23 20.08
C THR A 113 18.14 9.97 20.06
N PRO A 114 19.43 10.06 20.46
CA PRO A 114 20.34 8.92 20.46
C PRO A 114 19.83 7.74 21.30
N GLY A 115 19.88 6.53 20.73
CA GLY A 115 19.45 5.29 21.39
C GLY A 115 17.93 5.05 21.37
N LEU A 116 17.15 6.00 20.86
CA LEU A 116 15.71 5.89 20.68
C LEU A 116 15.34 6.06 19.20
N GLY A 117 15.28 7.30 18.73
CA GLY A 117 14.92 7.64 17.35
C GLY A 117 16.04 7.40 16.35
N SER A 118 17.30 7.37 16.79
CA SER A 118 18.44 7.04 15.90
C SER A 118 18.37 5.63 15.30
N LYS A 119 17.56 4.73 15.88
CA LYS A 119 17.39 3.36 15.39
C LYS A 119 16.79 3.29 14.00
N VAL A 120 16.09 4.34 13.57
CA VAL A 120 15.53 4.41 12.21
C VAL A 120 16.60 4.45 11.12
N ALA A 121 17.86 4.75 11.47
CA ALA A 121 19.00 4.73 10.57
C ALA A 121 19.71 3.36 10.52
N GLU A 122 19.30 2.38 11.34
CA GLU A 122 19.92 1.06 11.38
C GLU A 122 19.52 0.23 10.16
N GLN A 123 20.48 -0.43 9.53
CA GLN A 123 20.22 -1.25 8.33
C GLN A 123 19.22 -2.39 8.58
N SER A 124 19.19 -2.98 9.77
CA SER A 124 18.19 -3.99 10.14
C SER A 124 16.77 -3.44 10.12
N TYR A 125 16.60 -2.15 10.47
CA TYR A 125 15.31 -1.48 10.38
C TYR A 125 14.99 -1.11 8.92
N LEU A 126 15.95 -0.57 8.17
CA LEU A 126 15.71 -0.13 6.79
C LEU A 126 15.49 -1.28 5.79
N ALA A 127 16.02 -2.48 6.08
CA ALA A 127 15.89 -3.65 5.20
C ALA A 127 14.44 -4.10 4.98
N GLN A 128 13.52 -3.81 5.91
CA GLN A 128 12.12 -4.21 5.80
C GLN A 128 11.37 -3.49 4.66
N PHE A 129 11.89 -2.36 4.19
CA PHE A 129 11.28 -1.62 3.07
C PHE A 129 11.61 -2.24 1.71
N VAL A 130 12.70 -3.01 1.62
CA VAL A 130 13.14 -3.61 0.36
C VAL A 130 12.11 -4.62 -0.15
N GLY A 131 11.75 -4.51 -1.42
CA GLY A 131 10.73 -5.34 -2.06
C GLY A 131 9.29 -4.81 -1.94
N LYS A 132 9.05 -3.77 -1.14
CA LYS A 132 7.75 -3.08 -1.08
C LYS A 132 7.62 -2.10 -2.25
N GLY A 133 6.40 -1.91 -2.75
CA GLY A 133 6.10 -1.12 -3.94
C GLY A 133 4.70 -0.53 -3.91
N LEU A 134 4.13 -0.21 -5.07
CA LEU A 134 2.83 0.47 -5.19
C LEU A 134 1.67 -0.29 -4.52
N ASP A 135 1.70 -1.62 -4.58
CA ASP A 135 0.65 -2.47 -3.98
C ASP A 135 0.86 -2.70 -2.47
N SER A 136 1.91 -2.14 -1.87
CA SER A 136 2.21 -2.30 -0.45
C SER A 136 1.50 -1.23 0.39
N ALA A 137 0.76 -1.61 1.42
CA ALA A 137 0.00 -0.65 2.23
C ALA A 137 0.86 0.15 3.24
N PHE A 138 2.08 -0.32 3.54
CA PHE A 138 3.02 0.29 4.48
C PHE A 138 2.42 0.55 5.88
N VAL A 139 1.50 -0.31 6.33
CA VAL A 139 0.82 -0.19 7.62
C VAL A 139 1.81 -0.41 8.77
N PRO A 140 1.99 0.58 9.68
CA PRO A 140 2.89 0.44 10.82
C PRO A 140 2.41 -0.62 11.82
N GLY A 141 3.28 -1.56 12.16
CA GLY A 141 3.01 -2.69 13.05
C GLY A 141 2.35 -3.90 12.37
N GLU A 142 2.03 -3.79 11.08
CA GLU A 142 1.48 -4.88 10.26
C GLU A 142 2.42 -5.18 9.10
N ASP A 143 2.59 -4.23 8.17
CA ASP A 143 3.49 -4.38 7.01
C ASP A 143 4.92 -3.98 7.33
N VAL A 144 5.09 -3.01 8.23
CA VAL A 144 6.36 -2.38 8.56
C VAL A 144 6.42 -2.16 10.06
N ASP A 145 7.44 -2.66 10.73
CA ASP A 145 7.62 -2.47 12.16
C ASP A 145 7.76 -0.98 12.51
N ALA A 146 6.97 -0.53 13.49
CA ALA A 146 7.20 0.74 14.17
C ALA A 146 8.18 0.54 15.34
N ILE A 147 9.07 1.51 15.59
CA ILE A 147 10.03 1.38 16.68
C ILE A 147 9.38 1.82 17.99
N SER A 148 9.22 0.88 18.92
CA SER A 148 8.70 1.16 20.26
C SER A 148 9.55 2.21 20.99
N GLY A 149 8.89 3.25 21.49
CA GLY A 149 9.54 4.42 22.11
C GLY A 149 10.07 5.46 21.11
N ALA A 150 10.05 5.17 19.81
CA ALA A 150 10.46 6.09 18.74
C ALA A 150 9.43 6.10 17.60
N THR A 151 8.14 6.09 17.97
CA THR A 151 7.02 6.02 17.02
C THR A 151 7.01 7.20 16.05
N SER A 152 7.25 8.43 16.53
CA SER A 152 7.31 9.61 15.64
C SER A 152 8.42 9.50 14.58
N SER A 153 9.63 9.09 14.99
CA SER A 153 10.77 8.89 14.09
C SER A 153 10.51 7.79 13.06
N SER A 154 9.99 6.64 13.51
CA SER A 154 9.73 5.49 12.63
C SER A 154 8.59 5.77 11.66
N MET A 155 7.50 6.40 12.11
CA MET A 155 6.41 6.85 11.24
C MET A 155 6.89 7.83 10.17
N ALA A 156 7.78 8.76 10.51
CA ALA A 156 8.34 9.69 9.54
C ALA A 156 9.13 8.99 8.42
N VAL A 157 9.89 7.94 8.75
CA VAL A 157 10.59 7.12 7.75
C VAL A 157 9.60 6.30 6.92
N ILE A 158 8.62 5.63 7.55
CA ILE A 158 7.60 4.83 6.86
C ILE A 158 6.84 5.69 5.84
N GLY A 159 6.32 6.84 6.28
CA GLY A 159 5.59 7.77 5.41
C GLY A 159 6.45 8.32 4.29
N SER A 160 7.73 8.63 4.56
CA SER A 160 8.65 9.10 3.52
C SER A 160 8.93 8.03 2.47
N VAL A 161 9.15 6.77 2.87
CA VAL A 161 9.39 5.69 1.91
C VAL A 161 8.15 5.46 1.04
N ARG A 162 6.96 5.42 1.65
CA ARG A 162 5.69 5.33 0.91
C ARG A 162 5.55 6.49 -0.08
N LYS A 163 5.82 7.72 0.35
CA LYS A 163 5.76 8.90 -0.53
C LYS A 163 6.76 8.81 -1.70
N ALA A 164 7.92 8.21 -1.49
CA ALA A 164 8.90 7.96 -2.56
C ALA A 164 8.35 7.02 -3.63
N VAL A 165 7.70 5.93 -3.18
CA VAL A 165 7.06 4.92 -4.04
C VAL A 165 5.95 5.57 -4.87
N ASP A 166 5.04 6.29 -4.22
CA ASP A 166 3.92 6.97 -4.89
C ASP A 166 4.44 8.01 -5.91
N PHE A 167 5.43 8.82 -5.50
CA PHE A 167 6.04 9.82 -6.38
C PHE A 167 6.68 9.19 -7.62
N VAL A 168 7.45 8.11 -7.46
CA VAL A 168 8.05 7.40 -8.61
C VAL A 168 7.01 6.69 -9.45
N GLY A 169 5.97 6.12 -8.83
CA GLY A 169 4.82 5.56 -9.53
C GLY A 169 4.20 6.55 -10.50
N LYS A 170 3.91 7.76 -10.02
CA LYS A 170 3.41 8.87 -10.83
C LYS A 170 4.41 9.31 -11.90
N TYR A 171 5.66 9.57 -11.49
CA TYR A 171 6.70 10.07 -12.39
C TYR A 171 7.00 9.10 -13.54
N ALA A 172 6.99 7.80 -13.26
CA ALA A 172 7.24 6.74 -14.24
C ALA A 172 5.99 6.34 -15.05
N GLY A 173 4.83 6.95 -14.77
CA GLY A 173 3.55 6.62 -15.41
C GLY A 173 3.03 5.23 -15.08
N LEU A 174 3.41 4.69 -13.93
CA LEU A 174 2.94 3.39 -13.41
C LEU A 174 1.60 3.51 -12.68
N THR A 175 1.33 4.69 -12.14
CA THR A 175 0.03 5.06 -11.60
C THR A 175 -0.54 6.17 -12.46
N GLU A 176 -1.77 6.02 -12.94
CA GLU A 176 -2.47 7.14 -13.55
C GLU A 176 -2.83 8.17 -12.47
N GLU A 177 -2.65 9.46 -12.76
CA GLU A 177 -3.27 10.51 -11.96
C GLU A 177 -4.78 10.52 -12.27
N THR A 178 -5.51 9.65 -11.58
CA THR A 178 -6.97 9.70 -11.59
C THR A 178 -7.40 10.82 -10.66
N GLY A 179 -7.35 12.05 -11.17
CA GLY A 179 -8.03 13.16 -10.52
C GLY A 179 -9.52 12.80 -10.41
N ILE A 180 -10.04 12.80 -9.19
CA ILE A 180 -11.47 12.58 -8.96
C ILE A 180 -12.21 13.77 -9.59
N ASP A 181 -12.95 13.54 -10.68
CA ASP A 181 -13.73 14.60 -11.32
C ASP A 181 -14.98 14.88 -10.49
N PHE A 182 -14.88 15.92 -9.65
CA PHE A 182 -15.96 16.36 -8.76
C PHE A 182 -17.24 16.72 -9.51
N ALA A 183 -17.17 17.01 -10.82
CA ALA A 183 -18.36 17.28 -11.62
C ALA A 183 -19.24 16.05 -11.85
N ASN A 184 -18.68 14.84 -11.71
CA ASN A 184 -19.38 13.57 -11.90
C ASN A 184 -19.91 12.98 -10.58
N ILE A 185 -19.64 13.63 -9.45
CA ILE A 185 -20.13 13.20 -8.14
C ILE A 185 -21.58 13.70 -7.98
N PRO A 186 -22.55 12.81 -7.72
CA PRO A 186 -23.93 13.20 -7.48
C PRO A 186 -24.08 14.15 -6.29
N ASP A 187 -25.18 14.92 -6.31
CA ASP A 187 -25.53 15.74 -5.16
C ASP A 187 -25.89 14.84 -3.96
N GLY A 188 -25.25 15.07 -2.81
CA GLY A 188 -25.38 14.17 -1.67
C GLY A 188 -24.41 14.49 -0.53
N GLU A 189 -24.56 13.74 0.57
CA GLU A 189 -23.59 13.73 1.66
C GLU A 189 -22.81 12.42 1.64
N TYR A 190 -21.48 12.51 1.72
CA TYR A 190 -20.56 11.38 1.70
C TYR A 190 -19.71 11.38 2.95
N VAL A 191 -19.46 10.22 3.54
CA VAL A 191 -18.67 10.09 4.76
C VAL A 191 -17.51 9.16 4.49
N GLY A 192 -16.32 9.58 4.90
CA GLY A 192 -15.13 8.76 4.79
C GLY A 192 -14.24 8.89 6.00
N LYS A 193 -13.32 7.94 6.14
CA LYS A 193 -12.37 7.84 7.25
C LYS A 193 -10.96 7.73 6.73
N GLY A 194 -10.06 8.41 7.41
CA GLY A 194 -8.64 8.36 7.10
C GLY A 194 -7.83 8.43 8.38
N ARG A 195 -6.69 7.72 8.40
CA ARG A 195 -5.87 7.62 9.61
C ARG A 195 -4.96 8.84 9.74
N GLY A 196 -5.20 9.65 10.77
CA GLY A 196 -4.34 10.76 11.18
C GLY A 196 -3.32 10.35 12.27
N PHE A 197 -2.67 11.34 12.88
CA PHE A 197 -1.66 11.11 13.91
C PHE A 197 -2.26 10.55 15.22
N GLY A 198 -3.45 11.03 15.58
CA GLY A 198 -4.18 10.69 16.80
C GLY A 198 -5.17 9.55 16.66
N GLY A 199 -5.23 8.90 15.49
CA GLY A 199 -6.19 7.85 15.15
C GLY A 199 -7.05 8.24 13.94
N ASP A 200 -8.24 7.67 13.85
CA ASP A 200 -9.13 7.91 12.71
C ASP A 200 -9.69 9.35 12.72
N ILE A 201 -9.64 9.97 11.55
CA ILE A 201 -10.31 11.22 11.21
C ILE A 201 -11.51 10.87 10.33
N THR A 202 -12.71 11.23 10.78
CA THR A 202 -13.94 11.07 9.98
C THR A 202 -14.30 12.40 9.37
N VAL A 203 -14.53 12.43 8.06
CA VAL A 203 -15.00 13.61 7.33
C VAL A 203 -16.38 13.38 6.75
N LYS A 204 -17.14 14.46 6.56
CA LYS A 204 -18.39 14.47 5.81
C LYS A 204 -18.30 15.52 4.71
N LEU A 205 -18.53 15.11 3.47
CA LEU A 205 -18.53 15.93 2.28
C LEU A 205 -19.97 16.21 1.87
N THR A 206 -20.24 17.39 1.32
CA THR A 206 -21.55 17.73 0.75
C THR A 206 -21.38 18.24 -0.67
N PHE A 207 -21.94 17.51 -1.63
CA PHE A 207 -21.97 17.88 -3.04
C PHE A 207 -23.33 18.50 -3.41
N ALA A 208 -23.28 19.60 -4.16
CA ALA A 208 -24.45 20.26 -4.72
C ALA A 208 -24.12 20.94 -6.05
N GLY A 209 -24.90 20.63 -7.10
CA GLY A 209 -24.69 21.14 -8.44
C GLY A 209 -23.35 20.72 -9.06
N GLY A 210 -22.90 19.50 -8.80
CA GLY A 210 -21.62 18.96 -9.31
C GLY A 210 -20.39 19.66 -8.73
N LYS A 211 -20.47 20.11 -7.47
CA LYS A 211 -19.37 20.75 -6.74
C LYS A 211 -19.37 20.32 -5.29
N LEU A 212 -18.18 20.18 -4.71
CA LEU A 212 -18.02 20.05 -3.27
C LEU A 212 -18.30 21.41 -2.62
N THR A 213 -19.38 21.50 -1.85
CA THR A 213 -19.80 22.75 -1.16
C THR A 213 -19.45 22.79 0.32
N ALA A 214 -19.24 21.64 0.94
CA ALA A 214 -18.83 21.55 2.34
C ALA A 214 -17.97 20.30 2.56
N LEU A 215 -17.00 20.44 3.46
CA LEU A 215 -16.17 19.37 3.97
C LEU A 215 -16.02 19.62 5.48
N GLU A 216 -16.65 18.77 6.27
CA GLU A 216 -16.70 18.87 7.72
C GLU A 216 -15.88 17.74 8.35
N ILE A 217 -14.97 18.07 9.27
CA ILE A 217 -14.32 17.07 10.11
C ILE A 217 -15.28 16.72 11.24
N VAL A 218 -15.89 15.54 11.17
CA VAL A 218 -16.95 15.08 12.09
C VAL A 218 -16.35 14.57 13.41
N SER A 219 -15.23 13.86 13.34
CA SER A 219 -14.53 13.35 14.52
C SER A 219 -13.04 13.20 14.26
N HIS A 220 -12.21 13.52 15.24
CA HIS A 220 -10.78 13.26 15.21
C HIS A 220 -10.23 13.21 16.65
N ASN A 221 -9.02 12.68 16.82
CA ASN A 221 -8.33 12.67 18.11
C ASN A 221 -6.89 13.20 17.99
N GLU A 222 -6.69 14.15 17.07
CA GLU A 222 -5.39 14.73 16.73
C GLU A 222 -4.79 15.60 17.85
N SER A 223 -3.49 15.87 17.75
CA SER A 223 -2.75 16.66 18.73
C SER A 223 -3.19 18.14 18.70
N PRO A 224 -3.70 18.70 19.82
CA PRO A 224 -4.13 20.09 19.88
C PRO A 224 -2.99 21.08 19.57
N ASN A 225 -3.27 22.18 18.88
CA ASN A 225 -2.33 23.23 18.44
C ASN A 225 -1.32 22.80 17.35
N VAL A 226 -1.10 21.51 17.15
CA VAL A 226 -0.21 20.99 16.10
C VAL A 226 -1.01 20.69 14.84
N SER A 227 -2.19 20.08 15.00
CA SER A 227 -3.07 19.67 13.90
C SER A 227 -4.04 20.75 13.43
N ASP A 228 -4.28 21.78 14.25
CA ASP A 228 -5.24 22.86 13.99
C ASP A 228 -5.05 23.50 12.60
N PRO A 229 -3.81 23.80 12.13
CA PRO A 229 -3.62 24.35 10.79
C PRO A 229 -4.11 23.43 9.67
N ALA A 230 -3.98 22.11 9.80
CA ALA A 230 -4.48 21.16 8.82
C ALA A 230 -6.01 21.04 8.88
N ILE A 231 -6.57 20.96 10.09
CA ILE A 231 -8.01 20.85 10.33
C ILE A 231 -8.75 22.10 9.81
N GLU A 232 -8.18 23.29 9.99
CA GLU A 232 -8.82 24.55 9.59
C GLU A 232 -8.66 24.86 8.09
N ASN A 233 -7.47 24.66 7.54
CA ASN A 233 -7.16 25.17 6.19
C ASN A 233 -7.34 24.14 5.08
N LEU A 234 -7.09 22.85 5.36
CA LEU A 234 -7.11 21.84 4.31
C LEU A 234 -8.51 21.58 3.75
N PRO A 235 -9.59 21.52 4.58
CA PRO A 235 -10.95 21.45 4.05
C PRO A 235 -11.28 22.59 3.08
N GLN A 236 -10.87 23.82 3.40
CA GLN A 236 -11.09 24.98 2.54
C GLN A 236 -10.28 24.87 1.25
N ALA A 237 -9.03 24.42 1.31
CA ALA A 237 -8.22 24.21 0.10
C ALA A 237 -8.86 23.20 -0.87
N ILE A 238 -9.39 22.09 -0.36
CA ILE A 238 -10.07 21.06 -1.17
C ILE A 238 -11.36 21.62 -1.80
N ILE A 239 -12.13 22.40 -1.04
CA ILE A 239 -13.34 23.07 -1.54
C ILE A 239 -12.98 24.12 -2.60
N ASP A 240 -11.98 24.96 -2.35
CA ASP A 240 -11.64 26.05 -3.27
C ASP A 240 -11.05 25.54 -4.58
N GLN A 241 -10.23 24.50 -4.51
CA GLN A 241 -9.55 23.91 -5.67
C GLN A 241 -10.40 22.84 -6.37
N GLN A 242 -11.46 22.34 -5.73
CA GLN A 242 -12.30 21.24 -6.22
C GLN A 242 -11.47 20.01 -6.62
N THR A 243 -10.47 19.67 -5.80
CA THR A 243 -9.60 18.51 -6.00
C THR A 243 -9.13 17.96 -4.66
N VAL A 244 -8.87 16.66 -4.62
CA VAL A 244 -8.22 15.99 -3.48
C VAL A 244 -6.70 16.16 -3.49
N GLU A 245 -6.14 16.70 -4.58
CA GLU A 245 -4.70 16.95 -4.77
C GLU A 245 -4.29 18.29 -4.18
N VAL A 246 -4.33 18.38 -2.86
CA VAL A 246 -3.91 19.57 -2.11
C VAL A 246 -2.63 19.28 -1.32
N ASP A 247 -1.79 20.29 -1.17
CA ASP A 247 -0.56 20.18 -0.39
C ASP A 247 -0.85 19.95 1.10
N ALA A 248 -0.09 19.04 1.71
CA ALA A 248 -0.12 18.84 3.14
C ALA A 248 0.39 20.09 3.89
N VAL A 249 -0.20 20.38 5.05
CA VAL A 249 0.20 21.53 5.87
C VAL A 249 1.49 21.23 6.62
N SER A 250 2.48 22.12 6.47
CA SER A 250 3.80 22.01 7.13
C SER A 250 3.65 21.88 8.65
N GLY A 251 4.26 20.84 9.22
CA GLY A 251 4.19 20.54 10.66
C GLY A 251 2.93 19.75 11.10
N ALA A 252 1.98 19.51 10.19
CA ALA A 252 0.76 18.73 10.40
C ALA A 252 0.55 17.71 9.28
N THR A 253 1.65 17.13 8.77
CA THR A 253 1.65 16.25 7.60
C THR A 253 0.76 15.03 7.79
N MET A 254 0.90 14.29 8.89
CA MET A 254 0.09 13.10 9.17
C MET A 254 -1.41 13.41 9.30
N THR A 255 -1.75 14.53 9.93
CA THR A 255 -3.15 14.99 9.98
C THR A 255 -3.65 15.35 8.59
N SER A 256 -2.84 16.04 7.79
CA SER A 256 -3.23 16.46 6.44
C SER A 256 -3.46 15.25 5.53
N GLU A 257 -2.55 14.28 5.58
CA GLU A 257 -2.67 13.00 4.88
C GLU A 257 -3.90 12.22 5.36
N GLY A 258 -4.17 12.21 6.67
CA GLY A 258 -5.36 11.58 7.22
C GLY A 258 -6.66 12.21 6.72
N ILE A 259 -6.73 13.54 6.61
CA ILE A 259 -7.89 14.24 6.04
C ILE A 259 -8.02 13.94 4.54
N ILE A 260 -6.94 14.00 3.77
CA ILE A 260 -6.96 13.69 2.33
C ILE A 260 -7.38 12.23 2.10
N ALA A 261 -6.86 11.30 2.90
CA ALA A 261 -7.27 9.89 2.85
C ALA A 261 -8.74 9.71 3.18
N ALA A 262 -9.26 10.42 4.20
CA ALA A 262 -10.69 10.37 4.55
C ALA A 262 -11.58 10.93 3.43
N VAL A 263 -11.12 11.95 2.71
CA VAL A 263 -11.81 12.51 1.55
C VAL A 263 -11.77 11.52 0.38
N LYS A 264 -10.63 10.89 0.11
CA LYS A 264 -10.51 9.84 -0.92
C LYS A 264 -11.40 8.64 -0.61
N ASP A 265 -11.42 8.18 0.64
CA ASP A 265 -12.28 7.10 1.11
C ASP A 265 -13.77 7.44 0.90
N ALA A 266 -14.17 8.66 1.23
CA ALA A 266 -15.54 9.12 0.99
C ALA A 266 -15.92 9.18 -0.50
N LEU A 267 -14.91 9.26 -1.39
CA LEU A 267 -15.06 9.39 -2.82
C LEU A 267 -14.57 8.16 -3.60
N ALA A 268 -14.27 7.06 -2.90
CA ALA A 268 -13.63 5.88 -3.49
C ALA A 268 -14.50 5.26 -4.61
N GLU A 269 -15.82 5.34 -4.49
CA GLU A 269 -16.75 4.89 -5.53
C GLU A 269 -16.72 5.75 -6.81
N PHE A 270 -16.12 6.94 -6.75
CA PHE A 270 -15.98 7.88 -7.88
C PHE A 270 -14.53 8.09 -8.31
N SER A 271 -13.56 7.43 -7.67
CA SER A 271 -12.14 7.71 -7.86
C SER A 271 -11.59 7.31 -9.23
N GLY A 272 -12.42 6.72 -10.10
CA GLY A 272 -12.01 6.29 -11.43
C GLY A 272 -10.79 5.37 -11.36
N GLU A 273 -10.55 4.72 -10.21
CA GLU A 273 -9.66 3.57 -10.18
C GLU A 273 -10.23 2.60 -11.21
N ASP A 274 -9.49 2.41 -12.31
CA ASP A 274 -9.52 1.13 -13.00
C ASP A 274 -9.11 0.10 -11.95
N GLU A 275 -10.09 -0.32 -11.16
CA GLU A 275 -9.88 -1.32 -10.14
C GLU A 275 -9.24 -2.50 -10.85
N ALA A 276 -8.13 -3.02 -10.32
CA ALA A 276 -7.40 -4.11 -10.93
C ALA A 276 -8.41 -5.16 -11.46
N PRO A 277 -8.34 -5.52 -12.76
CA PRO A 277 -9.33 -6.40 -13.36
C PRO A 277 -9.48 -7.64 -12.49
N ILE A 278 -10.72 -7.97 -12.13
CA ILE A 278 -10.98 -9.16 -11.33
C ILE A 278 -10.72 -10.37 -12.23
N ASP A 279 -9.57 -11.00 -12.03
CA ASP A 279 -9.22 -12.25 -12.70
C ASP A 279 -9.91 -13.42 -11.97
N LEU A 280 -11.09 -13.79 -12.47
CA LEU A 280 -11.87 -14.90 -11.92
C LEU A 280 -11.09 -16.22 -11.94
N ASP A 281 -10.16 -16.42 -12.89
CA ASP A 281 -9.35 -17.65 -12.98
C ASP A 281 -8.34 -17.76 -11.82
N SER A 282 -8.01 -16.63 -11.18
CA SER A 282 -7.11 -16.58 -10.02
C SER A 282 -7.81 -16.83 -8.67
N LEU A 283 -9.14 -16.75 -8.65
CA LEU A 283 -9.94 -16.87 -7.44
C LEU A 283 -10.05 -18.32 -6.97
N LEU A 284 -9.96 -18.52 -5.65
CA LEU A 284 -10.19 -19.83 -5.06
C LEU A 284 -11.67 -20.23 -5.17
N PRO A 285 -11.98 -21.51 -5.42
CA PRO A 285 -13.35 -21.99 -5.36
C PRO A 285 -13.93 -21.83 -3.96
N GLY A 286 -15.05 -21.13 -3.83
CA GLY A 286 -15.63 -20.82 -2.53
C GLY A 286 -16.63 -19.67 -2.56
N LYS A 287 -16.96 -19.20 -1.36
CA LYS A 287 -17.92 -18.13 -1.11
C LYS A 287 -17.21 -16.86 -0.70
N TYR A 288 -17.63 -15.76 -1.29
CA TYR A 288 -17.07 -14.42 -1.14
C TYR A 288 -18.16 -13.48 -0.63
N THR A 289 -17.86 -12.63 0.36
CA THR A 289 -18.86 -11.72 0.92
C THR A 289 -18.46 -10.28 0.69
N GLY A 290 -19.38 -9.49 0.16
CA GLY A 290 -19.14 -8.08 -0.12
C GLY A 290 -20.33 -7.23 0.25
N THR A 291 -20.05 -6.01 0.66
CA THR A 291 -21.05 -5.00 1.00
C THR A 291 -20.72 -3.70 0.27
N ALA A 292 -21.74 -3.02 -0.24
CA ALA A 292 -21.61 -1.68 -0.80
C ALA A 292 -22.89 -0.87 -0.61
N ARG A 293 -22.80 0.44 -0.82
CA ARG A 293 -23.90 1.37 -0.63
C ARG A 293 -24.92 1.24 -1.77
N GLY A 294 -26.19 0.96 -1.43
CA GLY A 294 -27.34 1.06 -2.32
C GLY A 294 -28.02 2.42 -2.23
N PHE A 295 -29.28 2.52 -2.65
CA PHE A 295 -30.01 3.79 -2.69
C PHE A 295 -30.22 4.40 -1.29
N SER A 296 -30.67 3.59 -0.34
CA SER A 296 -31.03 4.03 1.01
C SER A 296 -30.32 3.26 2.12
N SER A 297 -29.76 2.11 1.78
CA SER A 297 -29.15 1.16 2.70
C SER A 297 -27.95 0.47 2.06
N ASP A 298 -27.21 -0.29 2.86
CA ASP A 298 -26.11 -1.10 2.34
C ASP A 298 -26.67 -2.42 1.80
N ILE A 299 -26.15 -2.86 0.65
CA ILE A 299 -26.47 -4.14 0.02
C ILE A 299 -25.32 -5.09 0.33
N THR A 300 -25.63 -6.24 0.93
CA THR A 300 -24.65 -7.31 1.19
C THR A 300 -24.95 -8.50 0.30
N VAL A 301 -23.93 -9.02 -0.36
CA VAL A 301 -24.01 -10.18 -1.24
C VAL A 301 -23.03 -11.28 -0.82
N GLU A 302 -23.42 -12.52 -1.08
CA GLU A 302 -22.54 -13.69 -1.07
C GLU A 302 -22.40 -14.18 -2.51
N VAL A 303 -21.17 -14.21 -3.03
CA VAL A 303 -20.85 -14.65 -4.39
C VAL A 303 -20.17 -16.01 -4.32
N THR A 304 -20.67 -17.00 -5.05
CA THR A 304 -20.05 -18.33 -5.14
C THR A 304 -19.24 -18.41 -6.44
N VAL A 305 -17.95 -18.68 -6.33
CA VAL A 305 -17.04 -18.81 -7.47
C VAL A 305 -16.46 -20.22 -7.52
N ALA A 306 -16.33 -20.80 -8.71
CA ALA A 306 -15.54 -22.01 -8.93
C ALA A 306 -15.04 -22.09 -10.37
N ALA A 307 -13.83 -22.63 -10.56
CA ALA A 307 -13.23 -22.88 -11.87
C ALA A 307 -13.31 -21.67 -12.82
N GLY A 308 -12.92 -20.49 -12.32
CA GLY A 308 -12.90 -19.25 -13.10
C GLY A 308 -14.27 -18.62 -13.36
N LYS A 309 -15.33 -19.07 -12.67
CA LYS A 309 -16.70 -18.65 -12.95
C LYS A 309 -17.50 -18.30 -11.71
N ILE A 310 -18.36 -17.29 -11.84
CA ILE A 310 -19.40 -16.95 -10.87
C ILE A 310 -20.54 -17.96 -11.06
N LEU A 311 -20.78 -18.80 -10.06
CA LEU A 311 -21.82 -19.82 -10.08
C LEU A 311 -23.15 -19.32 -9.52
N ASP A 312 -23.10 -18.45 -8.50
CA ASP A 312 -24.28 -17.94 -7.82
C ASP A 312 -23.99 -16.59 -7.14
N ILE A 313 -25.01 -15.76 -7.00
CA ILE A 313 -24.97 -14.50 -6.24
C ILE A 313 -26.23 -14.42 -5.39
N VAL A 314 -26.05 -14.47 -4.08
CA VAL A 314 -27.14 -14.37 -3.11
C VAL A 314 -27.11 -12.99 -2.48
N VAL A 315 -28.19 -12.23 -2.63
CA VAL A 315 -28.38 -10.98 -1.89
C VAL A 315 -28.75 -11.32 -0.46
N VAL A 316 -27.80 -11.17 0.47
CA VAL A 316 -27.93 -11.54 1.89
C VAL A 316 -28.78 -10.51 2.64
N SER A 317 -28.56 -9.23 2.38
CA SER A 317 -29.34 -8.14 2.98
C SER A 317 -29.46 -6.95 2.03
N GLN A 318 -30.65 -6.36 1.99
CA GLN A 318 -30.90 -5.06 1.37
C GLN A 318 -32.14 -4.46 2.04
N ASP A 319 -32.09 -3.17 2.37
CA ASP A 319 -33.21 -2.42 2.95
C ASP A 319 -33.71 -1.30 2.00
N ASP A 320 -33.39 -1.41 0.71
CA ASP A 320 -33.91 -0.49 -0.31
C ASP A 320 -35.39 -0.74 -0.58
N THR A 321 -36.03 0.19 -1.30
CA THR A 321 -37.49 0.12 -1.59
C THR A 321 -37.83 -1.24 -2.22
N PRO A 322 -38.49 -2.17 -1.49
CA PRO A 322 -38.51 -3.58 -1.90
C PRO A 322 -39.22 -3.83 -3.23
N GLU A 323 -40.22 -3.01 -3.56
CA GLU A 323 -41.00 -3.10 -4.80
C GLU A 323 -40.21 -2.70 -6.05
N ILE A 324 -39.11 -1.97 -5.89
CA ILE A 324 -38.29 -1.44 -6.99
C ILE A 324 -36.92 -2.14 -7.02
N ALA A 325 -36.24 -2.21 -5.88
CA ALA A 325 -34.91 -2.79 -5.78
C ALA A 325 -34.93 -4.31 -6.01
N GLY A 326 -35.84 -5.06 -5.36
CA GLY A 326 -35.87 -6.52 -5.45
C GLY A 326 -35.88 -7.08 -6.89
N PRO A 327 -36.82 -6.65 -7.76
CA PRO A 327 -36.85 -7.09 -9.15
C PRO A 327 -35.63 -6.64 -9.97
N ALA A 328 -35.10 -5.44 -9.71
CA ALA A 328 -33.93 -4.92 -10.39
C ALA A 328 -32.67 -5.73 -10.04
N LEU A 329 -32.46 -5.99 -8.75
CA LEU A 329 -31.34 -6.79 -8.24
C LEU A 329 -31.37 -8.21 -8.79
N ALA A 330 -32.55 -8.85 -8.83
CA ALA A 330 -32.70 -10.19 -9.41
C ALA A 330 -32.32 -10.23 -10.90
N THR A 331 -32.74 -9.22 -11.66
CA THR A 331 -32.42 -9.11 -13.10
C THR A 331 -30.92 -8.95 -13.31
N LEU A 332 -30.26 -8.14 -12.48
CA LEU A 332 -28.81 -7.92 -12.56
C LEU A 332 -28.00 -9.14 -12.15
N VAL A 333 -28.41 -9.85 -11.10
CA VAL A 333 -27.79 -11.11 -10.70
C VAL A 333 -27.82 -12.11 -11.86
N GLU A 334 -28.97 -12.26 -12.51
CA GLU A 334 -29.10 -13.14 -13.68
C GLU A 334 -28.15 -12.72 -14.80
N ALA A 335 -28.08 -11.41 -15.12
CA ALA A 335 -27.19 -10.89 -16.15
C ALA A 335 -25.71 -11.14 -15.83
N ILE A 336 -25.26 -10.86 -14.60
CA ILE A 336 -23.86 -11.06 -14.18
C ILE A 336 -23.46 -12.54 -14.31
N ILE A 337 -24.34 -13.46 -13.90
CA ILE A 337 -24.07 -14.89 -13.98
C ILE A 337 -24.10 -15.39 -15.43
N GLU A 338 -25.02 -14.90 -16.26
CA GLU A 338 -25.10 -15.31 -17.67
C GLU A 338 -23.91 -14.80 -18.49
N GLU A 339 -23.54 -13.53 -18.29
CA GLU A 339 -22.48 -12.87 -19.04
C GLU A 339 -21.08 -13.15 -18.47
N GLN A 340 -21.00 -13.60 -17.21
CA GLN A 340 -19.75 -13.73 -16.45
C GLN A 340 -18.96 -12.41 -16.45
N SER A 341 -19.70 -11.30 -16.36
CA SER A 341 -19.17 -9.93 -16.45
C SER A 341 -19.80 -9.06 -15.38
N LEU A 342 -19.02 -8.12 -14.85
CA LEU A 342 -19.50 -7.07 -13.95
C LEU A 342 -19.92 -5.80 -14.72
N GLU A 343 -19.64 -5.75 -16.02
CA GLU A 343 -20.06 -4.69 -16.94
C GLU A 343 -21.47 -4.97 -17.48
N VAL A 344 -22.47 -4.96 -16.58
CA VAL A 344 -23.87 -5.21 -16.93
C VAL A 344 -24.69 -3.92 -17.00
N ASP A 345 -25.72 -3.92 -17.84
CA ASP A 345 -26.63 -2.78 -17.97
C ASP A 345 -27.45 -2.57 -16.69
N LEU A 346 -27.38 -1.36 -16.13
CA LEU A 346 -28.16 -0.98 -14.94
C LEU A 346 -29.67 -0.93 -15.22
N VAL A 347 -30.48 -1.22 -14.21
CA VAL A 347 -31.95 -1.24 -14.34
C VAL A 347 -32.53 0.17 -14.20
N SER A 348 -33.20 0.64 -15.26
CA SER A 348 -33.87 1.94 -15.28
C SER A 348 -34.90 2.06 -14.15
N GLY A 349 -34.76 3.12 -13.33
CA GLY A 349 -35.63 3.38 -12.17
C GLY A 349 -35.12 2.77 -10.86
N ALA A 350 -34.03 2.00 -10.90
CA ALA A 350 -33.35 1.42 -9.73
C ALA A 350 -31.83 1.62 -9.82
N THR A 351 -31.37 2.72 -10.43
CA THR A 351 -29.96 2.97 -10.77
C THR A 351 -29.03 2.84 -9.56
N TYR A 352 -29.30 3.55 -8.46
CA TYR A 352 -28.46 3.49 -7.25
C TYR A 352 -28.39 2.10 -6.60
N SER A 353 -29.52 1.37 -6.57
CA SER A 353 -29.52 -0.02 -6.07
C SER A 353 -28.77 -0.96 -7.02
N SER A 354 -28.82 -0.68 -8.33
CA SER A 354 -28.11 -1.44 -9.37
C SER A 354 -26.60 -1.26 -9.24
N GLU A 355 -26.14 -0.01 -9.10
CA GLU A 355 -24.74 0.33 -8.86
C GLU A 355 -24.23 -0.29 -7.54
N GLY A 356 -25.02 -0.15 -6.47
CA GLY A 356 -24.71 -0.75 -5.17
C GLY A 356 -24.55 -2.26 -5.22
N LEU A 357 -25.36 -2.97 -6.02
CA LEU A 357 -25.18 -4.41 -6.20
C LEU A 357 -23.87 -4.75 -6.91
N VAL A 358 -23.59 -4.09 -8.03
CA VAL A 358 -22.35 -4.34 -8.81
C VAL A 358 -21.13 -4.06 -7.94
N ALA A 359 -21.15 -2.96 -7.18
CA ALA A 359 -20.11 -2.63 -6.22
C ALA A 359 -19.98 -3.68 -5.10
N ALA A 360 -21.10 -4.18 -4.56
CA ALA A 360 -21.07 -5.23 -3.53
C ALA A 360 -20.48 -6.54 -4.07
N VAL A 361 -20.80 -6.91 -5.33
CA VAL A 361 -20.24 -8.09 -6.01
C VAL A 361 -18.73 -7.90 -6.26
N LYS A 362 -18.31 -6.72 -6.71
CA LYS A 362 -16.89 -6.36 -6.85
C LYS A 362 -16.14 -6.48 -5.52
N ASN A 363 -16.68 -5.91 -4.45
CA ASN A 363 -16.12 -6.01 -3.10
C ASN A 363 -16.04 -7.45 -2.62
N ALA A 364 -17.07 -8.27 -2.91
CA ALA A 364 -17.06 -9.69 -2.58
C ALA A 364 -15.90 -10.40 -3.29
N LEU A 365 -15.79 -10.24 -4.59
CA LEU A 365 -14.74 -10.92 -5.39
C LEU A 365 -13.30 -10.47 -5.04
N ARG A 366 -13.14 -9.39 -4.26
CA ARG A 366 -11.86 -8.95 -3.69
C ARG A 366 -11.65 -9.33 -2.22
N SER A 367 -12.65 -9.94 -1.57
CA SER A 367 -12.54 -10.38 -0.18
C SER A 367 -11.80 -11.71 -0.06
N ASP A 368 -11.35 -12.03 1.15
CA ASP A 368 -10.91 -13.39 1.47
C ASP A 368 -12.09 -14.37 1.29
N PRO A 369 -11.88 -15.51 0.63
CA PRO A 369 -12.92 -16.51 0.46
C PRO A 369 -13.06 -17.41 1.67
N VAL A 370 -14.29 -17.88 1.89
CA VAL A 370 -14.53 -19.15 2.57
C VAL A 370 -14.43 -20.25 1.51
N VAL A 371 -13.29 -20.94 1.47
CA VAL A 371 -13.04 -22.02 0.49
C VAL A 371 -14.05 -23.14 0.69
N ASP A 372 -14.74 -23.52 -0.38
CA ASP A 372 -15.70 -24.63 -0.38
C ASP A 372 -15.09 -25.83 -1.13
N LEU A 373 -14.66 -26.83 -0.36
CA LEU A 373 -14.03 -28.04 -0.92
C LEU A 373 -14.96 -28.81 -1.85
N SER A 374 -16.28 -28.68 -1.71
CA SER A 374 -17.24 -29.36 -2.57
C SER A 374 -17.25 -28.82 -4.01
N LEU A 375 -16.70 -27.62 -4.22
CA LEU A 375 -16.56 -26.98 -5.53
C LEU A 375 -15.26 -27.34 -6.26
N LEU A 376 -14.34 -28.08 -5.61
CA LEU A 376 -13.10 -28.51 -6.23
C LEU A 376 -13.32 -29.71 -7.16
N LEU A 377 -12.54 -29.75 -8.24
CA LEU A 377 -12.54 -30.89 -9.16
C LEU A 377 -11.89 -32.12 -8.50
N ASP A 378 -12.45 -33.30 -8.76
CA ASP A 378 -11.82 -34.56 -8.38
C ASP A 378 -10.43 -34.70 -9.02
N GLY A 379 -9.45 -35.19 -8.26
CA GLY A 379 -8.09 -35.37 -8.76
C GLY A 379 -7.01 -35.29 -7.68
N ASN A 380 -5.75 -35.34 -8.12
CA ASN A 380 -4.60 -35.23 -7.24
C ASN A 380 -4.05 -33.81 -7.28
N TYR A 381 -3.90 -33.21 -6.11
CA TYR A 381 -3.42 -31.86 -5.92
C TYR A 381 -2.03 -31.91 -5.32
N THR A 382 -1.15 -31.05 -5.82
CA THR A 382 0.21 -30.89 -5.28
C THR A 382 0.54 -29.42 -5.22
N GLY A 383 1.07 -28.97 -4.10
CA GLY A 383 1.46 -27.57 -3.93
C GLY A 383 2.66 -27.44 -3.01
N GLU A 384 3.27 -26.27 -3.08
CA GLU A 384 4.41 -25.90 -2.25
C GLU A 384 4.29 -24.47 -1.76
N ALA A 385 4.81 -24.20 -0.57
CA ALA A 385 4.92 -22.87 0.02
C ALA A 385 6.08 -22.83 1.03
N GLU A 386 6.49 -21.62 1.40
CA GLU A 386 7.54 -21.43 2.40
C GLU A 386 7.01 -21.71 3.82
N GLY A 387 7.86 -22.29 4.65
CA GLY A 387 7.59 -22.52 6.08
C GLY A 387 8.52 -21.68 6.95
N PHE A 388 8.84 -22.18 8.13
CA PHE A 388 9.86 -21.57 8.99
C PHE A 388 11.27 -21.64 8.38
N SER A 389 11.56 -22.66 7.58
CA SER A 389 12.85 -22.86 6.93
C SER A 389 12.88 -22.35 5.49
N ARG A 390 14.08 -22.19 4.93
CA ARG A 390 14.29 -21.83 3.52
C ARG A 390 13.97 -22.95 2.52
N ASN A 391 13.68 -24.17 2.97
CA ASN A 391 13.27 -25.25 2.09
C ASN A 391 11.74 -25.35 2.11
N PRO A 392 11.07 -25.36 0.96
CA PRO A 392 9.61 -25.30 0.92
C PRO A 392 8.96 -26.55 1.52
N ILE A 393 7.80 -26.35 2.12
CA ILE A 393 6.87 -27.41 2.50
C ILE A 393 6.14 -27.83 1.23
N ARG A 394 6.16 -29.13 0.91
CA ARG A 394 5.45 -29.71 -0.24
C ARG A 394 4.37 -30.63 0.26
N VAL A 395 3.16 -30.46 -0.26
CA VAL A 395 1.99 -31.26 0.12
C VAL A 395 1.36 -31.93 -1.10
N SER A 396 0.69 -33.05 -0.86
CA SER A 396 -0.20 -33.67 -1.83
C SER A 396 -1.48 -34.18 -1.18
N PHE A 397 -2.61 -34.08 -1.87
CA PHE A 397 -3.87 -34.69 -1.45
C PHE A 397 -4.71 -35.12 -2.66
N THR A 398 -5.73 -35.93 -2.41
CA THR A 398 -6.70 -36.36 -3.43
C THR A 398 -8.07 -35.80 -3.08
N MET A 399 -8.65 -35.02 -4.00
CA MET A 399 -10.07 -34.68 -3.97
C MET A 399 -10.88 -35.79 -4.59
N LYS A 400 -11.96 -36.18 -3.91
CA LYS A 400 -12.96 -37.09 -4.44
C LYS A 400 -14.34 -36.80 -3.84
N ASP A 401 -15.34 -36.66 -4.70
CA ASP A 401 -16.74 -36.45 -4.30
C ASP A 401 -16.89 -35.26 -3.33
N GLY A 402 -16.12 -34.19 -3.56
CA GLY A 402 -16.13 -32.96 -2.74
C GLY A 402 -15.38 -33.06 -1.40
N ALA A 403 -14.62 -34.13 -1.18
CA ALA A 403 -13.85 -34.34 0.06
C ALA A 403 -12.34 -34.50 -0.21
N ILE A 404 -11.53 -33.91 0.67
CA ILE A 404 -10.09 -34.16 0.77
C ILE A 404 -9.87 -35.54 1.40
N SER A 405 -8.97 -36.31 0.77
CA SER A 405 -8.46 -37.57 1.29
C SER A 405 -6.97 -37.70 1.04
N ALA A 406 -6.30 -38.50 1.87
CA ALA A 406 -4.89 -38.85 1.71
C ALA A 406 -3.97 -37.61 1.67
N LEU A 407 -4.27 -36.59 2.47
CA LEU A 407 -3.42 -35.40 2.60
C LEU A 407 -2.10 -35.79 3.27
N LYS A 408 -1.00 -35.44 2.62
CA LYS A 408 0.36 -35.80 3.06
C LYS A 408 1.33 -34.66 2.83
N VAL A 409 2.24 -34.47 3.78
CA VAL A 409 3.45 -33.67 3.56
C VAL A 409 4.48 -34.57 2.86
N MET A 410 4.89 -34.19 1.65
CA MET A 410 5.87 -34.91 0.85
C MET A 410 7.31 -34.60 1.28
N SER A 411 7.57 -33.33 1.62
CA SER A 411 8.86 -32.86 2.11
C SER A 411 8.73 -31.52 2.83
N HIS A 412 9.59 -31.26 3.81
CA HIS A 412 9.77 -29.93 4.42
C HIS A 412 11.19 -29.82 4.98
N GLY A 413 11.68 -28.59 5.19
CA GLY A 413 12.94 -28.33 5.89
C GLY A 413 12.79 -27.80 7.32
N ASP A 414 11.55 -27.70 7.79
CA ASP A 414 11.20 -27.08 9.07
C ASP A 414 11.65 -27.92 10.27
N THR A 415 11.59 -27.31 11.46
CA THR A 415 12.12 -27.88 12.72
C THR A 415 11.63 -29.32 12.94
N PRO A 416 12.53 -30.34 12.88
CA PRO A 416 12.14 -31.73 13.02
C PRO A 416 11.47 -32.02 14.38
N GLY A 417 10.47 -32.89 14.36
CA GLY A 417 9.59 -33.21 15.49
C GLY A 417 8.50 -32.17 15.69
N LEU A 418 8.87 -30.90 15.85
CA LEU A 418 7.90 -29.82 16.12
C LEU A 418 6.99 -29.55 14.92
N ALA A 419 7.56 -29.45 13.72
CA ALA A 419 6.79 -29.26 12.49
C ALA A 419 6.01 -30.53 12.12
N ASP A 420 6.61 -31.71 12.31
CA ASP A 420 5.97 -33.00 12.03
C ASP A 420 4.70 -33.20 12.86
N ASP A 421 4.75 -32.93 14.17
CA ASP A 421 3.59 -33.02 15.06
C ASP A 421 2.50 -32.03 14.63
N ALA A 422 2.88 -30.79 14.32
CA ALA A 422 1.96 -29.77 13.85
C ALA A 422 1.27 -30.15 12.53
N PHE A 423 2.01 -30.69 11.57
CA PHE A 423 1.44 -31.14 10.30
C PHE A 423 0.45 -32.28 10.50
N ASN A 424 0.76 -33.25 11.38
CA ASN A 424 -0.16 -34.35 11.67
C ASN A 424 -1.47 -33.86 12.29
N ASP A 425 -1.41 -32.91 13.22
CA ASP A 425 -2.60 -32.33 13.86
C ASP A 425 -3.47 -31.57 12.85
N ILE A 426 -2.84 -30.79 11.95
CA ILE A 426 -3.52 -30.07 10.88
C ILE A 426 -4.16 -31.02 9.88
N ILE A 427 -3.43 -32.07 9.45
CA ILE A 427 -3.97 -33.10 8.54
C ILE A 427 -5.22 -33.73 9.14
N GLN A 428 -5.16 -34.16 10.41
CA GLN A 428 -6.32 -34.77 11.08
C GLN A 428 -7.49 -33.79 11.19
N SER A 429 -7.20 -32.52 11.47
CA SER A 429 -8.23 -31.48 11.56
C SER A 429 -8.91 -31.28 10.21
N ILE A 430 -8.15 -31.10 9.13
CA ILE A 430 -8.69 -30.91 7.77
C ILE A 430 -9.45 -32.15 7.30
N GLU A 431 -8.90 -33.36 7.47
CA GLU A 431 -9.57 -34.58 7.03
C GLU A 431 -10.87 -34.86 7.81
N SER A 432 -10.95 -34.42 9.07
CA SER A 432 -12.15 -34.61 9.90
C SER A 432 -13.20 -33.51 9.72
N SER A 433 -12.77 -32.25 9.58
CA SER A 433 -13.67 -31.10 9.40
C SER A 433 -14.08 -30.91 7.94
N GLN A 434 -13.27 -31.41 7.00
CA GLN A 434 -13.36 -31.09 5.57
C GLN A 434 -13.39 -29.57 5.35
N SER A 435 -12.52 -28.87 6.07
CA SER A 435 -12.36 -27.42 6.02
C SER A 435 -10.88 -27.03 6.13
N LEU A 436 -10.50 -25.94 5.48
CA LEU A 436 -9.18 -25.31 5.66
C LEU A 436 -9.15 -24.30 6.80
N ASP A 437 -10.30 -23.98 7.38
CA ASP A 437 -10.43 -23.20 8.61
C ASP A 437 -10.10 -24.10 9.82
N VAL A 438 -8.81 -24.26 10.08
CA VAL A 438 -8.26 -25.07 11.17
C VAL A 438 -7.26 -24.27 11.99
N ASP A 439 -7.20 -24.55 13.28
CA ASP A 439 -6.32 -23.84 14.19
C ASP A 439 -4.84 -24.08 13.86
N LEU A 440 -4.06 -23.01 13.90
CA LEU A 440 -2.60 -23.10 13.83
C LEU A 440 -2.04 -23.74 15.11
N VAL A 441 -0.99 -24.54 14.98
CA VAL A 441 -0.40 -25.25 16.11
C VAL A 441 0.57 -24.35 16.86
N SER A 442 0.33 -24.18 18.16
CA SER A 442 1.16 -23.35 19.04
C SER A 442 2.61 -23.84 19.07
N GLY A 443 3.55 -22.93 18.84
CA GLY A 443 4.98 -23.25 18.74
C GLY A 443 5.44 -23.62 17.33
N ALA A 444 4.53 -23.85 16.39
CA ALA A 444 4.83 -24.19 14.99
C ALA A 444 4.08 -23.29 13.99
N THR A 445 3.67 -22.08 14.39
CA THR A 445 2.78 -21.18 13.63
C THR A 445 3.22 -20.94 12.18
N TYR A 446 4.50 -20.64 11.94
CA TYR A 446 5.03 -20.43 10.58
C TYR A 446 4.96 -21.70 9.72
N SER A 447 5.26 -22.86 10.31
CA SER A 447 5.12 -24.15 9.63
C SER A 447 3.65 -24.47 9.33
N SER A 448 2.76 -24.26 10.31
CA SER A 448 1.32 -24.45 10.15
C SER A 448 0.74 -23.58 9.02
N GLN A 449 1.10 -22.30 8.98
CA GLN A 449 0.67 -21.38 7.94
C GLN A 449 1.24 -21.79 6.57
N GLY A 450 2.53 -22.11 6.50
CA GLY A 450 3.17 -22.58 5.26
C GLY A 450 2.55 -23.87 4.72
N MET A 451 2.10 -24.77 5.59
CA MET A 451 1.36 -25.96 5.14
C MET A 451 -0.01 -25.60 4.55
N LEU A 452 -0.78 -24.72 5.19
CA LEU A 452 -2.08 -24.27 4.66
C LEU A 452 -1.90 -23.51 3.34
N GLU A 453 -0.88 -22.68 3.24
CA GLU A 453 -0.55 -21.97 2.00
C GLU A 453 -0.13 -22.93 0.88
N ALA A 454 0.62 -23.99 1.19
CA ALA A 454 0.96 -25.03 0.22
C ALA A 454 -0.30 -25.76 -0.29
N ILE A 455 -1.30 -25.98 0.57
CA ILE A 455 -2.60 -26.54 0.18
C ILE A 455 -3.37 -25.58 -0.72
N ILE A 456 -3.41 -24.29 -0.36
CA ILE A 456 -4.04 -23.23 -1.17
C ILE A 456 -3.39 -23.13 -2.55
N ASN A 457 -2.06 -23.13 -2.62
CA ASN A 457 -1.32 -23.12 -3.87
C ASN A 457 -1.59 -24.36 -4.71
N ALA A 458 -1.76 -25.52 -4.09
CA ALA A 458 -2.20 -26.73 -4.79
C ALA A 458 -3.59 -26.55 -5.40
N ILE A 459 -4.54 -25.96 -4.66
CA ILE A 459 -5.91 -25.68 -5.14
C ILE A 459 -5.87 -24.73 -6.33
N LYS A 460 -5.09 -23.63 -6.25
CA LYS A 460 -4.91 -22.67 -7.36
C LYS A 460 -4.31 -23.34 -8.60
N ALA A 461 -3.36 -24.25 -8.43
CA ALA A 461 -2.76 -24.98 -9.53
C ALA A 461 -3.73 -25.99 -10.19
N GLY A 462 -4.79 -26.38 -9.48
CA GLY A 462 -5.75 -27.39 -9.91
C GLY A 462 -5.19 -28.82 -9.81
N PRO A 463 -6.02 -29.83 -10.16
CA PRO A 463 -5.60 -31.21 -10.11
C PRO A 463 -4.57 -31.50 -11.19
N GLY A 464 -3.41 -32.04 -10.80
CA GLY A 464 -2.43 -32.55 -11.75
C GLY A 464 -2.99 -33.75 -12.51
N SER A 465 -2.75 -33.83 -13.83
CA SER A 465 -3.10 -34.99 -14.64
C SER A 465 -2.26 -36.21 -14.22
N GLY A 466 -2.69 -36.89 -13.18
CA GLY A 466 -2.15 -38.17 -12.75
C GLY A 466 -2.50 -39.25 -13.77
N THR A 467 -1.78 -39.28 -14.90
CA THR A 467 -1.64 -40.54 -15.64
C THR A 467 -0.74 -41.44 -14.80
N GLY A 468 -1.37 -42.26 -13.97
CA GLY A 468 -0.70 -43.40 -13.39
C GLY A 468 -0.19 -44.30 -14.52
N GLN A 469 1.13 -44.49 -14.57
CA GLN A 469 1.76 -45.72 -15.04
C GLN A 469 2.77 -46.18 -14.02
#